data_AF-E9FY33-F1
#
_entry.id   AF-E9FY33-F1
#
_cell.length_a   1.000
_cell.length_b   1.000
_cell.length_c   1.000
_cell.angle_alpha   90.00
_cell.angle_beta   90.00
_cell.angle_gamma   90.00
#
_symmetry.space_group_name_H-M   'P 1'
#
loop_
_entity.id
_entity.type
_entity.pdbx_description
1 polymer ?
#
loop_
_entity_poly.entity_id
_entity_poly.type
_entity_poly.pdbx_seq_one_letter_code
_entity_poly.pdbx_strand_id
1 'polypeptide(L)'
;LTCSICQGYLIDATTITECMHTFCKSCLLQRVESGRTFCPRCGVQLQRSRLGEQLKLDHAVQALIYTAVPGLWHEEQRRRKHFVDHHPL
;
A
#
# COMPACT_ATOMS: atom_id res chain seq x y z
N LEU A 1 3.71 -7.42 8.10
CA LEU A 1 4.56 -6.25 7.75
C LEU A 1 4.88 -6.20 6.25
N THR A 2 4.83 -7.31 5.53
CA THR A 2 5.09 -7.37 4.08
C THR A 2 3.81 -7.34 3.26
N CYS A 3 3.92 -6.83 2.04
CA CYS A 3 2.86 -6.79 1.02
C CYS A 3 2.91 -8.06 0.17
N SER A 4 1.82 -8.80 0.08
CA SER A 4 1.80 -10.04 -0.72
C SER A 4 1.71 -9.81 -2.25
N ILE A 5 1.63 -8.56 -2.71
CA ILE A 5 1.66 -8.21 -4.13
C ILE A 5 3.11 -8.02 -4.60
N CYS A 6 3.88 -7.15 -3.93
CA CYS A 6 5.26 -6.83 -4.31
C CYS A 6 6.33 -7.61 -3.52
N GLN A 7 5.93 -8.39 -2.50
CA GLN A 7 6.82 -9.13 -1.60
C GLN A 7 7.79 -8.25 -0.76
N GLY A 8 7.65 -6.92 -0.82
CA GLY A 8 8.39 -5.97 0.02
C GLY A 8 7.66 -5.59 1.32
N TYR A 9 8.25 -4.71 2.13
CA TYR A 9 7.57 -4.09 3.28
C TYR A 9 6.41 -3.20 2.82
N LEU A 10 5.36 -3.08 3.63
CA LEU A 10 4.25 -2.19 3.32
C LEU A 10 4.74 -0.73 3.39
N ILE A 11 4.55 -0.02 2.27
CA ILE A 11 4.74 1.43 2.14
C ILE A 11 3.38 2.03 1.81
N ASP A 12 3.01 3.08 2.55
CA ASP A 12 1.67 3.65 2.58
C ASP A 12 0.62 2.54 2.73
N ALA A 13 0.73 1.78 3.83
CA ALA A 13 -0.13 0.66 4.17
C ALA A 13 -1.60 1.03 3.96
N THR A 14 -2.29 0.26 3.13
CA THR A 14 -3.67 0.48 2.74
C THR A 14 -4.45 -0.81 2.99
N THR A 15 -5.47 -0.71 3.84
CA THR A 15 -6.30 -1.82 4.27
C THR A 15 -7.63 -1.82 3.53
N ILE A 16 -8.05 -2.99 3.06
CA ILE A 16 -9.41 -3.22 2.54
C ILE A 16 -10.34 -3.36 3.73
N THR A 17 -11.29 -2.45 3.90
CA THR A 17 -12.14 -2.37 5.11
C THR A 17 -13.00 -3.61 5.34
N GLU A 18 -13.47 -4.25 4.28
CA GLU A 18 -14.36 -5.41 4.35
C GLU A 18 -13.67 -6.69 4.87
N CYS A 19 -12.38 -6.87 4.59
CA CYS A 19 -11.64 -8.09 4.94
C CYS A 19 -10.38 -7.86 5.78
N MET A 20 -10.06 -6.62 6.12
CA MET A 20 -8.91 -6.20 6.92
C MET A 20 -7.53 -6.66 6.41
N HIS A 21 -7.41 -7.06 5.14
CA HIS A 21 -6.13 -7.34 4.53
C HIS A 21 -5.45 -6.05 4.05
N THR A 22 -4.16 -5.92 4.36
CA THR A 22 -3.35 -4.72 4.10
C THR A 22 -2.30 -4.94 3.01
N PHE A 23 -2.13 -3.94 2.15
CA PHE A 23 -1.20 -3.92 1.01
C PHE A 23 -0.54 -2.54 0.89
N CYS A 24 0.47 -2.37 0.03
CA CYS A 24 0.95 -1.02 -0.31
C CYS A 24 -0.13 -0.28 -1.10
N LYS A 25 -0.28 1.03 -0.87
CA LYS A 25 -1.24 1.88 -1.62
C LYS A 25 -1.10 1.71 -3.13
N SER A 26 0.12 1.89 -3.64
CA SER A 26 0.42 1.79 -5.09
C SER A 26 0.10 0.41 -5.65
N CYS A 27 0.50 -0.66 -4.95
CA CYS A 27 0.25 -2.04 -5.38
C CYS A 27 -1.25 -2.35 -5.47
N LEU A 28 -2.04 -1.93 -4.48
CA LEU A 28 -3.47 -2.22 -4.46
C LEU A 28 -4.22 -1.40 -5.51
N LEU A 29 -3.94 -0.09 -5.60
CA LEU A 29 -4.59 0.79 -6.59
C LEU A 29 -4.27 0.35 -8.02
N GLN A 30 -2.99 0.14 -8.36
CA GLN A 30 -2.59 -0.29 -9.70
C GLN A 30 -3.27 -1.61 -10.11
N ARG A 31 -3.41 -2.55 -9.16
CA ARG A 31 -4.10 -3.83 -9.41
C ARG A 31 -5.59 -3.64 -9.71
N VAL A 32 -6.27 -2.78 -8.94
CA VAL A 32 -7.69 -2.53 -9.16
C VAL A 32 -7.91 -1.75 -10.46
N GLU A 33 -7.04 -0.79 -10.76
CA GLU A 33 -7.04 -0.04 -12.02
C GLU A 33 -6.84 -0.96 -13.22
N SER A 34 -6.03 -2.01 -13.10
CA SER A 34 -5.85 -3.06 -14.10
C SER A 34 -7.04 -4.04 -14.23
N GLY A 35 -8.17 -3.75 -13.59
CA GLY A 35 -9.42 -4.53 -13.68
C GLY A 35 -9.52 -5.70 -12.70
N ARG A 36 -8.52 -5.92 -11.84
CA ARG A 36 -8.54 -7.03 -10.85
C ARG A 36 -9.17 -6.55 -9.56
N THR A 37 -10.49 -6.53 -9.53
CA THR A 37 -11.33 -5.98 -8.45
C THR A 37 -11.61 -6.99 -7.33
N PHE A 38 -10.60 -7.74 -6.89
CA PHE A 38 -10.73 -8.70 -5.79
C PHE A 38 -9.52 -8.63 -4.86
N CYS A 39 -9.75 -8.86 -3.57
CA CYS A 39 -8.69 -8.91 -2.57
C CYS A 39 -7.67 -10.00 -2.97
N PRO A 40 -6.37 -9.67 -3.11
CA PRO A 40 -5.33 -10.63 -3.48
C PRO A 40 -5.14 -11.79 -2.49
N ARG A 41 -5.65 -11.67 -1.26
CA ARG A 41 -5.45 -12.63 -0.18
C ARG A 41 -6.63 -13.58 0.00
N CYS A 42 -7.85 -13.06 0.01
CA CYS A 42 -9.06 -13.84 0.30
C CYS A 42 -10.11 -13.81 -0.81
N GLY A 43 -9.90 -13.05 -1.88
CA GLY A 43 -10.83 -13.02 -3.02
C GLY A 43 -12.10 -12.19 -2.81
N VAL A 44 -12.28 -11.49 -1.68
CA VAL A 44 -13.43 -10.58 -1.48
C VAL A 44 -13.53 -9.56 -2.60
N GLN A 45 -14.74 -9.30 -3.09
CA GLN A 45 -14.98 -8.44 -4.24
C GLN A 45 -14.86 -6.96 -3.86
N LEU A 46 -14.12 -6.20 -4.67
CA LEU A 46 -14.04 -4.74 -4.60
C LEU A 46 -14.93 -4.11 -5.66
N GLN A 47 -15.51 -2.96 -5.35
CA GLN A 47 -16.34 -2.18 -6.25
C GLN A 47 -15.54 -0.98 -6.74
N ARG A 48 -15.22 -0.94 -8.04
CA ARG A 48 -14.36 0.11 -8.62
C ARG A 48 -14.92 1.53 -8.41
N SER A 49 -16.25 1.67 -8.38
CA SER A 49 -16.93 2.94 -8.11
C SER A 49 -16.84 3.43 -6.66
N ARG A 50 -16.46 2.56 -5.70
CA ARG A 50 -16.50 2.83 -4.26
C ARG A 50 -15.15 2.62 -3.56
N LEU A 51 -14.05 2.64 -4.31
CA LEU A 51 -12.72 2.39 -3.75
C LEU A 51 -12.32 3.39 -2.66
N GLY A 52 -12.75 4.65 -2.73
CA GLY A 52 -12.49 5.64 -1.67
C GLY A 52 -13.15 5.31 -0.31
N GLU A 53 -14.23 4.51 -0.34
CA GLU A 53 -14.91 3.99 0.86
C GLU A 53 -14.27 2.68 1.32
N GLN A 54 -13.95 1.79 0.37
CA GLN A 54 -13.46 0.43 0.64
C GLN A 54 -11.98 0.36 1.01
N LEU A 55 -11.17 1.34 0.60
CA LEU A 55 -9.72 1.38 0.85
C LEU A 55 -9.39 2.50 1.81
N LYS A 56 -8.69 2.18 2.91
CA LYS A 56 -8.26 3.16 3.91
C LYS A 56 -6.76 3.07 4.14
N LEU A 57 -6.11 4.22 4.27
CA LEU A 57 -4.73 4.29 4.76
C LEU A 57 -4.72 3.81 6.21
N ASP A 58 -3.85 2.86 6.50
CA ASP A 58 -3.70 2.25 7.80
C ASP A 58 -2.44 2.80 8.49
N HIS A 59 -2.60 4.00 9.05
CA HIS A 59 -1.50 4.71 9.70
C HIS A 59 -0.94 3.96 10.91
N ALA A 60 -1.78 3.18 11.61
CA ALA A 60 -1.35 2.36 12.74
C ALA A 60 -0.44 1.21 12.27
N VAL A 61 -0.87 0.45 11.24
CA VAL A 61 -0.03 -0.60 10.65
C VAL A 61 1.25 -0.02 10.06
N GLN A 62 1.18 1.13 9.38
CA GLN A 62 2.37 1.78 8.83
C GLN A 62 3.36 2.21 9.93
N ALA A 63 2.86 2.79 11.03
CA ALA A 63 3.68 3.18 12.17
C ALA A 63 4.34 1.97 12.82
N LEU A 64 3.60 0.87 13.03
CA LEU A 64 4.14 -0.38 13.56
C LEU A 64 5.28 -0.90 12.69
N ILE A 65 5.14 -0.85 11.37
CA ILE A 65 6.17 -1.32 10.42
C ILE A 65 7.42 -0.45 10.49
N TYR A 66 7.28 0.87 10.51
CA TYR A 66 8.43 1.78 10.61
C TYR A 66 9.13 1.71 11.96
N THR A 67 8.40 1.41 13.04
CA THR A 67 9.00 1.16 14.36
C THR A 67 9.72 -0.19 14.39
N ALA A 68 9.14 -1.23 13.80
CA ALA A 68 9.67 -2.59 13.87
C ALA A 68 10.85 -2.86 12.92
N VAL A 69 10.97 -2.13 11.80
CA VAL A 69 12.00 -2.35 10.78
C VAL A 69 13.00 -1.19 10.77
N PRO A 70 14.19 -1.34 11.37
CA PRO A 70 15.19 -0.28 11.45
C PRO A 70 15.56 0.28 10.08
N GLY A 71 15.60 1.61 9.96
CA GLY A 71 16.05 2.30 8.75
C GLY A 71 15.03 2.32 7.59
N LEU A 72 13.92 1.57 7.66
CA LEU A 72 12.96 1.47 6.55
C LEU A 72 12.35 2.83 6.17
N TRP A 73 11.96 3.63 7.16
CA TRP A 73 11.42 4.97 6.90
C TRP A 73 12.45 5.88 6.20
N HIS A 74 13.69 5.91 6.70
CA HIS A 74 14.77 6.71 6.13
C HIS A 74 15.10 6.30 4.69
N GLU A 75 15.10 4.98 4.43
CA GLU A 75 15.29 4.42 3.09
C GLU A 75 14.22 4.90 2.12
N GLU A 76 12.95 4.82 2.52
CA GLU A 76 11.82 5.26 1.69
C GLU A 76 11.88 6.77 1.41
N GLN A 77 12.19 7.59 2.42
CA GLN A 77 12.37 9.04 2.21
C GLN A 77 13.51 9.34 1.25
N ARG A 78 14.62 8.60 1.34
CA ARG A 78 15.77 8.77 0.43
C ARG A 78 15.39 8.45 -1.02
N ARG A 79 14.62 7.39 -1.24
CA ARG A 79 14.12 7.01 -2.58
C ARG A 79 13.18 8.08 -3.16
N ARG A 80 12.26 8.60 -2.35
CA ARG A 80 11.35 9.69 -2.76
C ARG A 80 12.12 10.94 -3.16
N LYS A 81 13.06 11.38 -2.31
CA LYS A 81 13.92 12.53 -2.60
C LYS A 81 14.72 12.32 -3.89
N HIS A 82 15.37 11.16 -4.03
CA HIS A 82 16.13 10.83 -5.23
C HIS A 82 15.27 10.91 -6.49
N PHE A 83 14.04 10.38 -6.47
CA PHE A 83 13.14 10.46 -7.62
C PHE A 83 12.84 11.92 -8.00
N VAL A 84 12.45 12.76 -7.03
CA VAL A 84 12.15 14.19 -7.26
C VAL A 84 13.36 14.95 -7.79
N ASP A 85 14.53 14.75 -7.19
CA ASP A 85 15.76 15.43 -7.60
C ASP A 85 16.15 15.13 -9.07
N HIS A 86 15.73 13.99 -9.62
CA HIS A 86 16.01 13.57 -11.01
C HIS A 86 14.82 13.73 -11.97
N HIS A 87 13.65 14.16 -11.47
CA HIS A 87 12.45 14.39 -12.27
C HIS A 87 11.78 15.71 -11.84
N PRO A 88 12.46 16.86 -12.04
CA PRO A 88 11.88 18.17 -11.73
C PRO A 88 10.64 18.42 -12.60
N LEU A 89 9.62 19.06 -12.00
CA LEU A 89 8.36 19.44 -12.65
C LEU A 89 8.55 20.45 -13.78
#